data_AF-A0A8D8YUZ8-F1
#
_entry.id   AF-A0A8D8YUZ8-F1
#
_cell.length_a   1.000
_cell.length_b   1.000
_cell.length_c   1.000
_cell.angle_alpha   90.00
_cell.angle_beta   90.00
_cell.angle_gamma   90.00
#
_symmetry.space_group_name_H-M   'P 1'
#
loop_
_entity.id
_entity.type
_entity.pdbx_description
1 polymer ?
#
loop_
_entity_poly.entity_id
_entity_poly.type
_entity_poly.pdbx_seq_one_letter_code
_entity_poly.pdbx_strand_id
1 'polypeptide(L)'
;MKSYLYSCQHCKQFNTYSLDETVNHCKTCTYMPRPNPFKCKYVCYMCDYGAYQVDPLRAHICVHSGEKPFRCSYCLFACARQSNLLVHIKGKHPNELSKI
;
A
#
# COMPACT_ATOMS: atom_id res chain seq x y z
N MET A 1 4.39 13.29 22.55
CA MET A 1 4.24 13.68 21.14
C MET A 1 3.62 12.50 20.40
N LYS A 2 2.47 12.65 19.74
CA LYS A 2 1.86 11.55 18.98
C LYS A 2 2.57 11.45 17.62
N SER A 3 3.47 10.49 17.47
CA SER A 3 4.17 10.23 16.20
C SER A 3 3.32 9.27 15.37
N TYR A 4 2.54 9.78 14.43
CA TYR A 4 1.71 8.99 13.52
C TYR A 4 2.56 8.42 12.37
N LEU A 5 2.25 7.19 11.93
CA LEU A 5 2.98 6.53 10.84
C LEU A 5 2.60 7.10 9.46
N TYR A 6 1.35 7.54 9.32
CA TYR A 6 0.79 8.07 8.09
C TYR A 6 0.25 9.48 8.34
N SER A 7 0.75 10.47 7.59
CA SER A 7 0.32 11.88 7.68
C SER A 7 0.21 12.51 6.30
N CYS A 8 -0.97 13.03 5.95
CA CYS A 8 -1.23 13.58 4.62
C CYS A 8 -0.55 14.92 4.40
N GLN A 9 0.34 15.00 3.40
CA GLN A 9 1.06 16.22 3.05
C GLN A 9 0.18 17.24 2.31
N HIS A 10 -0.92 16.78 1.67
CA HIS A 10 -1.82 17.65 0.92
C HIS A 10 -2.81 18.41 1.81
N CYS A 11 -3.53 17.71 2.70
CA CYS A 11 -4.53 18.36 3.55
C CYS A 11 -4.00 18.76 4.93
N LYS A 12 -2.89 18.15 5.39
CA LYS A 12 -2.27 18.34 6.72
C LYS A 12 -3.21 18.10 7.92
N GLN A 13 -4.39 17.54 7.68
CA GLN A 13 -5.43 17.28 8.68
C GLN A 13 -5.61 15.80 9.01
N PHE A 14 -5.06 14.91 8.17
CA PHE A 14 -5.20 13.47 8.33
C PHE A 14 -3.92 12.86 8.90
N ASN A 15 -4.06 12.13 10.01
CA ASN A 15 -2.99 11.39 10.66
C ASN A 15 -3.52 10.04 11.18
N THR A 16 -2.81 8.93 10.92
CA THR A 16 -3.19 7.60 11.42
C THR A 16 -1.98 6.65 11.55
N TYR A 17 -2.22 5.51 12.20
CA TYR A 17 -1.34 4.34 12.20
C TYR A 17 -1.83 3.24 11.24
N SER A 18 -3.05 3.35 10.70
CA SER A 18 -3.67 2.32 9.87
C SER A 18 -3.43 2.57 8.38
N LEU A 19 -2.89 1.55 7.70
CA LEU A 19 -2.75 1.56 6.25
C LEU A 19 -4.10 1.63 5.55
N ASP A 20 -5.11 0.92 6.04
CA ASP A 20 -6.46 0.89 5.45
C ASP A 20 -7.14 2.26 5.53
N GLU A 21 -7.02 2.94 6.67
CA GLU A 21 -7.52 4.31 6.81
C GLU A 21 -6.80 5.27 5.86
N THR A 22 -5.49 5.10 5.70
CA THR A 22 -4.68 5.91 4.78
C THR A 22 -5.09 5.70 3.33
N VAL A 23 -5.34 4.45 2.93
CA VAL A 23 -5.80 4.10 1.58
C VAL A 23 -7.19 4.68 1.31
N ASN A 24 -8.09 4.64 2.29
CA ASN A 24 -9.41 5.26 2.16
C ASN A 24 -9.31 6.79 2.06
N HIS A 25 -8.45 7.42 2.86
CA HIS A 25 -8.16 8.84 2.78
C HIS A 25 -7.61 9.25 1.40
N CYS A 26 -6.70 8.47 0.83
CA CYS A 26 -6.14 8.69 -0.52
C CYS A 26 -7.22 8.70 -1.62
N LYS A 27 -8.37 8.07 -1.40
CA LYS A 27 -9.52 8.07 -2.32
C LYS A 27 -10.45 9.28 -2.12
N THR A 28 -10.56 9.81 -0.91
CA THR A 28 -11.58 10.80 -0.55
C THR A 28 -11.02 12.20 -0.28
N CYS A 29 -9.71 12.34 -0.11
CA CYS A 29 -9.08 13.63 0.13
C CYS A 29 -9.30 14.57 -1.05
N THR A 30 -9.96 15.71 -0.78
CA THR A 30 -10.29 16.76 -1.74
C THR A 30 -9.09 17.66 -2.08
N TYR A 31 -8.07 17.67 -1.23
CA TYR A 31 -6.82 18.43 -1.43
C TYR A 31 -5.82 17.71 -2.36
N MET A 32 -6.04 16.42 -2.65
CA MET A 32 -5.17 15.67 -3.56
C MET A 32 -5.56 15.91 -5.02
N PRO A 33 -4.61 16.24 -5.91
CA PRO A 33 -4.90 16.53 -7.31
C PRO A 33 -5.30 15.25 -8.05
N ARG A 34 -6.51 15.25 -8.63
CA ARG A 34 -7.05 14.16 -9.45
C ARG A 34 -7.22 14.65 -10.89
N PRO A 35 -6.11 14.82 -11.65
CA PRO A 35 -6.16 15.40 -12.99
C PRO A 35 -7.01 14.56 -13.96
N ASN A 36 -7.13 13.26 -13.72
CA ASN A 36 -8.02 12.39 -14.49
C ASN A 36 -8.67 11.33 -13.58
N PRO A 37 -9.91 11.55 -13.09
CA PRO A 37 -10.61 10.61 -12.22
C PRO A 37 -10.81 9.20 -12.80
N PHE A 38 -10.81 9.07 -14.13
CA PHE A 38 -10.91 7.78 -14.82
C PHE A 38 -9.59 7.02 -14.86
N LYS A 39 -8.45 7.71 -14.62
CA LYS A 39 -7.10 7.12 -14.65
C LYS A 39 -6.48 7.03 -13.25
N CYS A 40 -6.80 7.94 -12.34
CA CYS A 40 -6.25 8.01 -10.98
C CYS A 40 -7.33 8.31 -9.94
N LYS A 41 -8.02 7.26 -9.48
CA LYS A 41 -9.00 7.33 -8.38
C LYS A 41 -8.34 7.33 -7.00
N TYR A 42 -7.11 6.83 -6.91
CA TYR A 42 -6.34 6.72 -5.68
C TYR A 42 -5.06 7.52 -5.86
N VAL A 43 -4.88 8.58 -5.08
CA VAL A 43 -3.69 9.45 -5.16
C VAL A 43 -2.93 9.36 -3.84
N CYS A 44 -1.61 9.22 -3.92
CA CYS A 44 -0.79 9.05 -2.73
C CYS A 44 -0.81 10.31 -1.85
N TYR A 45 -0.73 10.10 -0.54
CA TYR A 45 -0.82 11.18 0.45
C TYR A 45 0.49 11.97 0.63
N MET A 46 1.60 11.51 0.04
CA MET A 46 2.92 12.16 0.16
C MET A 46 3.57 12.54 -1.18
N CYS A 47 3.08 12.02 -2.30
CA CYS A 47 3.69 12.25 -3.61
C CYS A 47 2.65 12.17 -4.73
N ASP A 48 3.05 12.47 -5.96
CA ASP A 48 2.15 12.55 -7.12
C ASP A 48 1.76 11.18 -7.72
N TYR A 49 2.09 10.07 -7.05
CA TYR A 49 1.70 8.75 -7.52
C TYR A 49 0.18 8.58 -7.50
N GLY A 50 -0.38 8.19 -8.65
CA GLY A 50 -1.79 7.88 -8.82
C GLY A 50 -2.02 6.47 -9.35
N ALA A 51 -3.04 5.80 -8.85
CA ALA A 51 -3.51 4.51 -9.32
C ALA A 51 -5.03 4.51 -9.52
N TYR A 52 -5.52 3.67 -10.41
CA TYR A 52 -6.96 3.46 -10.57
C TYR A 52 -7.52 2.45 -9.55
N GLN A 53 -6.71 1.46 -9.17
CA GLN A 53 -7.06 0.40 -8.24
C GLN A 53 -6.41 0.60 -6.87
N VAL A 54 -6.96 -0.09 -5.87
CA VAL A 54 -6.51 0.00 -4.48
C VAL A 54 -5.19 -0.74 -4.23
N ASP A 55 -5.00 -1.93 -4.80
CA ASP A 55 -3.81 -2.76 -4.55
C ASP A 55 -2.49 -2.10 -4.99
N PRO A 56 -2.42 -1.44 -6.17
CA PRO A 56 -1.23 -0.70 -6.55
C PRO A 56 -0.92 0.46 -5.59
N LEU A 57 -1.95 1.19 -5.13
CA LEU A 57 -1.76 2.26 -4.15
C LEU A 57 -1.27 1.69 -2.80
N ARG A 58 -1.90 0.62 -2.30
CA ARG A 58 -1.54 0.02 -1.01
C ARG A 58 -0.09 -0.46 -0.99
N ALA A 59 0.32 -1.13 -2.07
CA ALA A 59 1.71 -1.54 -2.25
C ALA A 59 2.66 -0.34 -2.41
N HIS A 60 2.22 0.74 -3.06
CA HIS A 60 3.02 1.95 -3.19
C HIS A 60 3.24 2.65 -1.83
N ILE A 61 2.21 2.74 -0.97
CA ILE A 61 2.34 3.35 0.37
C ILE A 61 3.42 2.64 1.20
N CYS A 62 3.58 1.33 1.03
CA CYS A 62 4.63 0.55 1.69
C CYS A 62 6.06 1.01 1.35
N VAL A 63 6.27 1.69 0.22
CA VAL A 63 7.58 2.28 -0.13
C VAL A 63 7.95 3.41 0.83
N HIS A 64 6.94 4.11 1.33
CA HIS A 64 7.11 5.21 2.27
C HIS A 64 7.23 4.75 3.71
N SER A 65 6.36 3.82 4.13
CA SER A 65 6.35 3.33 5.51
C SER A 65 7.37 2.23 5.76
N GLY A 66 7.90 1.59 4.71
CA GLY A 66 8.76 0.42 4.81
C GLY A 66 8.01 -0.86 5.22
N GLU A 67 6.68 -0.80 5.39
CA GLU A 67 5.89 -1.96 5.78
C GLU A 67 5.92 -3.05 4.71
N LYS A 68 5.91 -4.31 5.15
CA LYS A 68 5.90 -5.49 4.28
C LYS A 68 4.78 -6.43 4.74
N PRO A 69 3.52 -6.13 4.38
CA PRO A 69 2.36 -6.84 4.91
C PRO A 69 2.27 -8.29 4.46
N PHE A 70 2.85 -8.64 3.30
CA PHE A 70 2.80 -10.00 2.77
C PHE A 70 4.04 -10.78 3.20
N ARG A 71 3.91 -11.59 4.24
CA ARG A 71 4.97 -12.44 4.78
C ARG A 71 4.82 -13.87 4.27
N CYS A 72 5.95 -14.51 3.99
CA CYS A 72 5.99 -15.94 3.72
C CYS A 72 5.79 -16.72 5.02
N SER A 73 4.94 -17.75 4.99
CA SER A 73 4.73 -18.61 6.15
C SER A 73 5.86 -19.63 6.36
N TYR A 74 6.75 -19.78 5.38
CA TYR A 74 7.80 -20.81 5.36
C TYR A 74 9.21 -20.26 5.59
N CYS A 75 9.40 -18.94 5.49
CA CYS A 75 10.68 -18.28 5.74
C CYS A 75 10.48 -16.81 6.14
N LEU A 76 11.57 -16.09 6.40
CA LEU A 76 11.54 -14.68 6.82
C LEU A 76 11.29 -13.68 5.68
N PHE A 77 11.00 -14.15 4.47
CA PHE A 77 10.73 -13.26 3.33
C PHE A 77 9.42 -12.49 3.53
N ALA A 78 9.45 -11.19 3.26
CA ALA A 78 8.27 -10.33 3.28
C ALA A 78 8.31 -9.32 2.13
N CYS A 79 7.15 -8.95 1.60
CA CYS A 79 7.05 -8.02 0.49
C CYS A 79 5.77 -7.16 0.54
N ALA A 80 5.70 -6.15 -0.32
CA ALA A 80 4.60 -5.18 -0.39
C ALA A 80 3.45 -5.61 -1.31
N ARG A 81 3.59 -6.68 -2.10
CA ARG A 81 2.58 -7.15 -3.07
C ARG A 81 2.32 -8.64 -2.91
N GLN A 82 1.06 -9.05 -2.93
CA GLN A 82 0.66 -10.45 -2.86
C GLN A 82 1.23 -11.27 -4.03
N SER A 83 1.21 -10.73 -5.26
CA SER A 83 1.77 -11.41 -6.43
C SER A 83 3.25 -11.76 -6.27
N ASN A 84 4.03 -10.88 -5.63
CA ASN A 84 5.44 -11.14 -5.36
C ASN A 84 5.61 -12.28 -4.34
N LEU A 85 4.73 -12.37 -3.34
CA LEU A 85 4.72 -13.50 -2.40
C LEU A 85 4.40 -14.81 -3.11
N LEU A 86 3.39 -14.83 -4.00
CA LEU A 86 3.03 -16.04 -4.77
C LEU A 86 4.18 -16.53 -5.65
N VAL A 87 4.85 -15.61 -6.36
CA VAL A 87 6.04 -15.94 -7.16
C VAL A 87 7.17 -16.47 -6.27
N HIS A 88 7.39 -15.86 -5.11
CA HIS A 88 8.38 -16.33 -4.14
C HIS A 88 8.08 -17.76 -3.67
N ILE A 89 6.84 -18.05 -3.25
CA ILE A 89 6.44 -19.39 -2.78
C ILE A 89 6.62 -20.40 -3.92
N LYS A 90 6.18 -20.09 -5.14
CA LYS A 90 6.34 -20.98 -6.29
C LYS A 90 7.81 -21.32 -6.59
N GLY A 91 8.72 -20.36 -6.43
CA GLY A 91 10.14 -20.56 -6.74
C GLY A 91 10.98 -21.12 -5.59
N LYS A 92 10.66 -20.78 -4.34
CA LYS A 92 11.47 -21.12 -3.15
C LYS A 92 10.82 -22.18 -2.26
N HIS A 93 9.51 -22.39 -2.39
CA HIS A 93 8.72 -23.36 -1.64
C HIS A 93 7.76 -24.13 -2.57
N PRO A 94 8.26 -24.76 -3.66
CA PRO A 94 7.42 -25.34 -4.71
C PRO A 94 6.47 -26.45 -4.22
N ASN A 95 6.83 -27.12 -3.12
CA ASN A 95 6.03 -28.21 -2.53
C ASN A 95 4.87 -27.73 -1.65
N GLU A 96 4.77 -26.42 -1.36
CA GLU A 96 3.82 -25.87 -0.38
C GLU A 96 2.71 -25.01 -1.00
N LEU A 97 2.64 -24.93 -2.34
CA LEU A 97 1.58 -24.22 -3.08
C LEU A 97 0.17 -24.81 -2.88
N SER A 98 0.06 -26.03 -2.39
CA SER A 98 -1.21 -26.78 -2.24
C SER A 98 -1.97 -26.48 -0.94
N LYS A 99 -1.47 -25.58 -0.09
CA LYS A 99 -2.04 -25.26 1.24
C LYS A 99 -2.43 -23.78 1.42
N ILE A 100 -2.47 -23.01 0.33
CA ILE A 100 -2.84 -21.59 0.29
C ILE A 100 -4.13 -21.48 -0.53
#